data_AF-A0A2Z4UPQ1-F1
#
_entry.id   AF-A0A2Z4UPQ1-F1
#
_cell.length_a   1.000
_cell.length_b   1.000
_cell.length_c   1.000
_cell.angle_alpha   90.00
_cell.angle_beta   90.00
_cell.angle_gamma   90.00
#
_symmetry.space_group_name_H-M   'P 1'
#
loop_
_entity.id
_entity.type
_entity.pdbx_description
1 polymer ?
#
loop_
_entity_poly.entity_id
_entity_poly.type
_entity_poly.pdbx_seq_one_letter_code
_entity_poly.pdbx_strand_id
1 'polypeptide(L)'
;MVTSWPKGAPGVGTSADRLAAKINEMSGGRLTVTVYGAGELVPPFEVFDAVSSGTAEMGHGASHFWSGKDPAFNYFTGLPFGLTAHERIGWLTFGGGQALWDESYAPFGVRAFFAGSSGVQAGGWFREPIKTLDDLQGLKMRIAGLGGEVLRQLGVTVTLMPPGDIFGAMTSGTIDAAEWVGPWNDIAFGLPDVAKHYYLPAFHEPGPALECLVNEDAFGALPKDLQAIVQAAAGAAALESLGEFTFYNAQAFATLDDLGVTVHTWPKDIVTAMRTASDGVLKDLSEANELCRRIHASYSSYRSKAVIYANASEREMLRLRVKNQP
;
A
#
# COMPACT_ATOMS: atom_id res chain seq x y z
N MET A 1 -15.28 13.24 0.30
CA MET A 1 -14.14 12.34 0.07
C MET A 1 -14.64 11.00 -0.43
N VAL A 2 -14.26 10.62 -1.65
CA VAL A 2 -14.53 9.28 -2.21
C VAL A 2 -13.37 8.33 -1.91
N THR A 3 -13.62 7.03 -1.75
CA THR A 3 -12.55 6.08 -1.35
C THR A 3 -12.53 4.84 -2.23
N SER A 4 -11.35 4.23 -2.38
CA SER A 4 -11.18 2.95 -3.09
C SER A 4 -11.60 1.75 -2.24
N TRP A 5 -12.12 1.96 -1.03
CA TRP A 5 -12.36 0.92 -0.03
C TRP A 5 -13.85 0.67 0.17
N PRO A 6 -14.28 -0.58 0.40
CA PRO A 6 -15.63 -0.86 0.86
C PRO A 6 -15.93 -0.08 2.14
N LYS A 7 -17.18 0.37 2.29
CA LYS A 7 -17.62 1.09 3.50
C LYS A 7 -17.44 0.22 4.74
N GLY A 8 -16.82 0.78 5.77
CA GLY A 8 -16.55 0.07 7.03
C GLY A 8 -15.44 -0.98 6.94
N ALA A 9 -14.67 -1.05 5.84
CA ALA A 9 -13.52 -1.94 5.75
C ALA A 9 -12.51 -1.61 6.87
N PRO A 10 -12.09 -2.58 7.70
CA PRO A 10 -11.14 -2.34 8.78
C PRO A 10 -9.79 -1.88 8.21
N GLY A 11 -9.08 -1.02 8.93
CA GLY A 11 -7.79 -0.48 8.52
C GLY A 11 -7.94 0.53 7.37
N VAL A 12 -7.90 0.08 6.12
CA VAL A 12 -7.89 0.97 4.95
C VAL A 12 -9.13 1.88 4.86
N GLY A 13 -10.33 1.34 5.15
CA GLY A 13 -11.58 2.11 5.14
C GLY A 13 -11.67 3.04 6.36
N THR A 14 -11.41 2.50 7.56
CA THR A 14 -11.41 3.29 8.80
C THR A 14 -10.36 4.39 8.82
N SER A 15 -9.25 4.25 8.09
CA SER A 15 -8.26 5.33 7.92
C SER A 15 -8.82 6.53 7.14
N ALA A 16 -9.65 6.31 6.13
CA ALA A 16 -10.33 7.39 5.42
C ALA A 16 -11.36 8.08 6.33
N ASP A 17 -12.15 7.32 7.09
CA ASP A 17 -13.10 7.87 8.06
C ASP A 17 -12.40 8.71 9.14
N ARG A 18 -11.27 8.21 9.66
CA ARG A 18 -10.45 8.89 10.65
C ARG A 18 -9.87 10.20 10.14
N LEU A 19 -9.38 10.21 8.90
CA LEU A 19 -8.89 11.43 8.27
C LEU A 19 -9.99 12.50 8.20
N ALA A 20 -11.17 12.13 7.69
CA ALA A 20 -12.31 13.05 7.62
C ALA A 20 -12.70 13.58 9.00
N ALA A 21 -12.80 12.70 10.01
CA ALA A 21 -13.11 13.09 11.38
C ALA A 21 -12.09 14.09 11.94
N LYS A 22 -10.78 13.87 11.72
CA LYS A 22 -9.73 14.80 12.17
C LYS A 22 -9.82 16.16 11.50
N ILE A 23 -10.08 16.22 10.20
CA ILE A 23 -10.26 17.50 9.49
C ILE A 23 -11.45 18.26 10.09
N ASN A 24 -12.56 17.58 10.34
CA ASN A 24 -13.77 18.17 10.89
C ASN A 24 -13.53 18.73 12.30
N GLU A 25 -12.88 17.94 13.16
CA GLU A 25 -12.55 18.32 14.53
C GLU A 25 -11.56 19.48 14.59
N MET A 26 -10.42 19.36 13.89
CA MET A 26 -9.34 20.37 13.90
C MET A 26 -9.77 21.70 13.27
N SER A 27 -10.71 21.68 12.33
CA SER A 27 -11.26 22.90 11.73
C SER A 27 -12.29 23.62 12.61
N GLY A 28 -12.74 23.00 13.70
CA GLY A 28 -13.84 23.50 14.51
C GLY A 28 -15.15 23.61 13.73
N GLY A 29 -15.38 22.69 12.79
CA GLY A 29 -16.56 22.66 11.93
C GLY A 29 -16.52 23.63 10.73
N ARG A 30 -15.44 24.40 10.55
CA ARG A 30 -15.28 25.29 9.37
C ARG A 30 -15.05 24.53 8.07
N LEU A 31 -14.59 23.29 8.16
CA LEU A 31 -14.47 22.35 7.05
C LEU A 31 -15.17 21.06 7.45
N THR A 32 -16.05 20.55 6.58
CA THR A 32 -16.73 19.27 6.80
C THR A 32 -16.44 18.35 5.63
N VAL A 33 -15.85 17.19 5.92
CA VAL A 33 -15.56 16.12 4.99
C VAL A 33 -16.51 14.95 5.26
N THR A 34 -17.33 14.62 4.26
CA THR A 34 -18.17 13.41 4.26
C THR A 34 -17.47 12.32 3.44
N VAL A 35 -17.46 11.09 3.97
CA VAL A 35 -16.80 9.93 3.34
C VAL A 35 -17.83 9.10 2.59
N TYR A 36 -17.48 8.70 1.37
CA TYR A 36 -18.23 7.79 0.54
C TYR A 36 -17.37 6.55 0.22
N GLY A 37 -17.88 5.38 0.56
CA GLY A 37 -17.25 4.10 0.28
C GLY A 37 -17.19 3.81 -1.23
N ALA A 38 -16.37 2.84 -1.60
CA ALA A 38 -16.25 2.37 -2.98
C ALA A 38 -17.62 2.02 -3.56
N GLY A 39 -17.93 2.59 -4.73
CA GLY A 39 -19.20 2.38 -5.44
C GLY A 39 -20.38 3.22 -4.92
N GLU A 40 -20.27 3.95 -3.80
CA GLU A 40 -21.35 4.85 -3.35
C GLU A 40 -21.47 6.11 -4.23
N LEU A 41 -20.34 6.65 -4.70
CA LEU A 41 -20.31 7.76 -5.65
C LEU A 41 -19.56 7.43 -6.95
N VAL A 42 -18.40 6.77 -6.83
CA VAL A 42 -17.57 6.38 -7.97
C VAL A 42 -17.02 4.96 -7.78
N PRO A 43 -16.75 4.23 -8.87
CA PRO A 43 -16.04 2.96 -8.82
C PRO A 43 -14.68 3.08 -8.10
N PRO A 44 -14.21 2.01 -7.41
CA PRO A 44 -13.01 2.07 -6.57
C PRO A 44 -11.74 2.56 -7.26
N PHE A 45 -11.56 2.30 -8.57
CA PHE A 45 -10.40 2.72 -9.34
C PHE A 45 -10.58 4.07 -10.07
N GLU A 46 -11.76 4.70 -9.97
CA GLU A 46 -12.05 6.02 -10.56
C GLU A 46 -11.87 7.17 -9.56
N VAL A 47 -11.44 6.88 -8.32
CA VAL A 47 -11.22 7.87 -7.26
C VAL A 47 -10.28 9.00 -7.69
N PHE A 48 -9.17 8.67 -8.38
CA PHE A 48 -8.24 9.69 -8.86
C PHE A 48 -8.88 10.62 -9.89
N ASP A 49 -9.64 10.08 -10.85
CA ASP A 49 -10.31 10.85 -11.89
C ASP A 49 -11.45 11.72 -11.33
N ALA A 50 -12.16 11.22 -10.32
CA ALA A 50 -13.17 11.97 -9.61
C ALA A 50 -12.58 13.21 -8.92
N VAL A 51 -11.37 13.08 -8.35
CA VAL A 51 -10.67 14.20 -7.71
C VAL A 51 -10.06 15.16 -8.74
N SER A 52 -9.40 14.61 -9.76
CA SER A 52 -8.81 15.39 -10.85
C SER A 52 -9.85 16.25 -11.57
N SER A 53 -11.03 15.70 -11.84
CA SER A 53 -12.13 16.44 -12.49
C SER A 53 -12.88 17.42 -11.57
N GLY A 54 -12.66 17.36 -10.25
CA GLY A 54 -13.45 18.12 -9.27
C GLY A 54 -14.84 17.57 -8.99
N THR A 55 -15.19 16.38 -9.50
CA THR A 55 -16.41 15.66 -9.13
C THR A 55 -16.47 15.37 -7.62
N ALA A 56 -15.31 15.13 -7.02
CA ALA A 56 -15.12 15.09 -5.58
C ALA A 56 -13.90 15.95 -5.21
N GLU A 57 -13.98 16.72 -4.12
CA GLU A 57 -12.87 17.58 -3.70
C GLU A 57 -11.71 16.80 -3.09
N MET A 58 -12.01 15.61 -2.57
CA MET A 58 -11.05 14.74 -1.88
C MET A 58 -11.24 13.27 -2.24
N GLY A 59 -10.15 12.52 -2.22
CA GLY A 59 -10.11 11.08 -2.43
C GLY A 59 -9.21 10.39 -1.41
N HIS A 60 -9.42 9.09 -1.20
CA HIS A 60 -8.49 8.26 -0.43
C HIS A 60 -8.26 6.93 -1.14
N GLY A 61 -6.99 6.57 -1.30
CA GLY A 61 -6.60 5.40 -2.09
C GLY A 61 -5.13 5.02 -1.91
N ALA A 62 -4.56 4.44 -2.95
CA ALA A 62 -3.14 4.10 -3.03
C ALA A 62 -2.61 4.45 -4.43
N SER A 63 -1.61 5.32 -4.50
CA SER A 63 -0.93 5.80 -5.71
C SER A 63 -0.77 4.78 -6.85
N HIS A 64 -0.37 3.55 -6.55
CA HIS A 64 -0.15 2.54 -7.59
C HIS A 64 -1.42 2.11 -8.35
N PHE A 65 -2.64 2.36 -7.82
CA PHE A 65 -3.89 1.99 -8.48
C PHE A 65 -4.14 2.77 -9.77
N TRP A 66 -3.53 3.94 -9.90
CA TRP A 66 -3.61 4.77 -11.11
C TRP A 66 -2.25 4.93 -11.78
N SER A 67 -1.31 4.02 -11.53
CA SER A 67 0.00 3.97 -12.21
C SER A 67 -0.06 3.83 -13.74
N GLY A 68 -1.22 3.44 -14.29
CA GLY A 68 -1.48 3.51 -15.73
C GLY A 68 -1.57 4.94 -16.29
N LYS A 69 -1.72 5.96 -15.43
CA LYS A 69 -1.73 7.38 -15.82
C LYS A 69 -0.31 7.96 -15.88
N ASP A 70 0.50 7.68 -14.85
CA ASP A 70 1.93 7.97 -14.83
C ASP A 70 2.66 6.86 -14.05
N PRO A 71 3.70 6.23 -14.62
CA PRO A 71 4.46 5.19 -13.94
C PRO A 71 5.11 5.68 -12.63
N ALA A 72 5.40 6.99 -12.49
CA ALA A 72 5.94 7.60 -11.29
C ALA A 72 5.09 7.33 -10.04
N PHE A 73 3.80 7.07 -10.21
CA PHE A 73 2.88 6.85 -9.10
C PHE A 73 3.20 5.58 -8.29
N ASN A 74 3.92 4.61 -8.87
CA ASN A 74 4.36 3.43 -8.10
C ASN A 74 5.26 3.80 -6.91
N TYR A 75 6.11 4.83 -7.04
CA TYR A 75 7.04 5.25 -5.97
C TYR A 75 6.31 5.66 -4.69
N PHE A 76 5.09 6.21 -4.82
CA PHE A 76 4.37 6.81 -3.71
C PHE A 76 3.40 5.86 -3.00
N THR A 77 3.22 4.62 -3.49
CA THR A 77 2.66 3.54 -2.67
C THR A 77 3.74 2.61 -2.15
N GLY A 78 4.57 2.01 -2.99
CA GLY A 78 5.35 0.84 -2.60
C GLY A 78 6.18 0.32 -3.76
N LEU A 79 7.45 0.00 -3.48
CA LEU A 79 8.31 -0.67 -4.45
C LEU A 79 8.78 -2.02 -3.86
N PRO A 80 9.01 -3.03 -4.71
CA PRO A 80 9.68 -4.26 -4.33
C PRO A 80 10.99 -4.00 -3.57
N PHE A 81 11.10 -4.64 -2.41
CA PHE A 81 12.19 -4.50 -1.44
C PHE A 81 12.44 -3.03 -1.02
N GLY A 82 11.44 -2.17 -1.16
CA GLY A 82 11.51 -0.73 -0.92
C GLY A 82 11.64 -0.29 0.55
N LEU A 83 11.19 0.93 0.82
CA LEU A 83 11.20 1.54 2.15
C LEU A 83 10.11 0.95 3.05
N THR A 84 10.42 0.79 4.33
CA THR A 84 9.40 0.57 5.37
C THR A 84 8.54 1.82 5.58
N ALA A 85 7.45 1.70 6.34
CA ALA A 85 6.55 2.82 6.62
C ALA A 85 7.28 3.99 7.31
N HIS A 86 8.15 3.69 8.28
CA HIS A 86 8.94 4.71 8.99
C HIS A 86 9.96 5.38 8.09
N GLU A 87 10.67 4.60 7.27
CA GLU A 87 11.63 5.13 6.31
C GLU A 87 10.93 6.01 5.25
N ARG A 88 9.74 5.62 4.80
CA ARG A 88 8.95 6.44 3.86
C ARG A 88 8.59 7.80 4.44
N ILE A 89 8.14 7.86 5.70
CA ILE A 89 7.87 9.14 6.36
C ILE A 89 9.13 10.02 6.35
N GLY A 90 10.30 9.43 6.62
CA GLY A 90 11.58 10.12 6.54
C GLY A 90 11.88 10.68 5.14
N TRP A 91 11.69 9.87 4.10
CA TRP A 91 11.91 10.29 2.71
C TRP A 91 10.93 11.38 2.25
N LEU A 92 9.65 11.23 2.54
CA LEU A 92 8.62 12.20 2.14
C LEU A 92 8.83 13.55 2.85
N THR A 93 9.08 13.51 4.17
CA THR A 93 9.14 14.71 5.01
C THR A 93 10.48 15.43 4.91
N PHE A 94 11.59 14.69 4.89
CA PHE A 94 12.94 15.25 4.98
C PHE A 94 13.82 14.95 3.77
N GLY A 95 13.49 13.92 2.99
CA GLY A 95 14.22 13.50 1.80
C GLY A 95 13.76 14.15 0.50
N GLY A 96 12.81 15.10 0.56
CA GLY A 96 12.26 15.79 -0.61
C GLY A 96 11.25 14.97 -1.41
N GLY A 97 10.81 13.81 -0.90
CA GLY A 97 9.84 12.95 -1.59
C GLY A 97 8.49 13.63 -1.82
N GLN A 98 8.01 14.48 -0.90
CA GLN A 98 6.74 15.20 -1.06
C GLN A 98 6.75 16.16 -2.26
N ALA A 99 7.85 16.89 -2.47
CA ALA A 99 7.94 17.84 -3.60
C ALA A 99 7.90 17.12 -4.95
N LEU A 100 8.52 15.93 -5.02
CA LEU A 100 8.47 15.09 -6.20
C LEU A 100 7.07 14.47 -6.42
N TRP A 101 6.36 14.15 -5.34
CA TRP A 101 4.98 13.69 -5.40
C TRP A 101 4.08 14.79 -5.95
N ASP A 102 4.16 15.99 -5.38
CA ASP A 102 3.43 17.17 -5.86
C ASP A 102 3.69 17.43 -7.35
N GLU A 103 4.96 17.39 -7.79
CA GLU A 103 5.33 17.55 -9.21
C GLU A 103 4.68 16.49 -10.11
N SER A 104 4.61 15.24 -9.65
CA SER A 104 4.00 14.15 -10.43
C SER A 104 2.48 14.27 -10.56
N TYR A 105 1.80 14.86 -9.57
CA TYR A 105 0.34 14.97 -9.57
C TYR A 105 -0.16 16.30 -10.14
N ALA A 106 0.69 17.34 -10.15
CA ALA A 106 0.35 18.66 -10.66
C ALA A 106 -0.24 18.68 -12.08
N PRO A 107 0.23 17.88 -13.07
CA PRO A 107 -0.38 17.82 -14.41
C PRO A 107 -1.84 17.40 -14.42
N PHE A 108 -2.31 16.75 -13.35
CA PHE A 108 -3.67 16.26 -13.19
C PHE A 108 -4.54 17.18 -12.32
N GLY A 109 -4.02 18.31 -11.84
CA GLY A 109 -4.76 19.21 -10.93
C GLY A 109 -5.05 18.55 -9.58
N VAL A 110 -4.16 17.66 -9.12
CA VAL A 110 -4.31 16.93 -7.86
C VAL A 110 -3.09 17.17 -6.98
N ARG A 111 -3.32 17.21 -5.68
CA ARG A 111 -2.30 17.14 -4.63
C ARG A 111 -2.55 15.93 -3.77
N ALA A 112 -1.47 15.29 -3.31
CA ALA A 112 -1.56 14.12 -2.44
C ALA A 112 -0.79 14.33 -1.14
N PHE A 113 -1.32 13.77 -0.06
CA PHE A 113 -0.63 13.71 1.23
C PHE A 113 -0.58 12.26 1.71
N PHE A 114 0.54 11.88 2.32
CA PHE A 114 0.64 10.60 3.02
C PHE A 114 -0.43 10.51 4.12
N ALA A 115 -1.30 9.51 4.03
CA ALA A 115 -2.50 9.41 4.86
C ALA A 115 -2.67 8.03 5.52
N GLY A 116 -1.69 7.15 5.39
CA GLY A 116 -1.76 5.84 6.02
C GLY A 116 -0.63 4.92 5.60
N SER A 117 -0.40 3.90 6.41
CA SER A 117 0.35 2.73 6.01
C SER A 117 -0.11 1.53 6.80
N SER A 118 -0.09 0.36 6.18
CA SER A 118 -0.33 -0.92 6.87
C SER A 118 0.89 -1.46 7.61
N GLY A 119 2.06 -0.83 7.47
CA GLY A 119 3.34 -1.45 7.82
C GLY A 119 3.68 -2.58 6.85
N VAL A 120 4.61 -3.46 7.21
CA VAL A 120 4.99 -4.60 6.38
C VAL A 120 3.78 -5.49 6.13
N GLN A 121 3.44 -5.70 4.86
CA GLN A 121 2.32 -6.56 4.47
C GLN A 121 2.70 -8.03 4.38
N ALA A 122 1.69 -8.87 4.13
CA ALA A 122 1.87 -10.27 3.81
C ALA A 122 2.03 -10.55 2.32
N GLY A 123 2.83 -11.57 1.99
CA GLY A 123 3.08 -12.02 0.63
C GLY A 123 1.87 -12.69 -0.03
N GLY A 124 0.83 -12.99 0.73
CA GLY A 124 -0.48 -13.41 0.23
C GLY A 124 -0.92 -14.79 0.69
N TRP A 125 -2.11 -15.16 0.23
CA TRP A 125 -2.83 -16.39 0.50
C TRP A 125 -2.83 -17.28 -0.74
N PHE A 126 -2.47 -18.54 -0.54
CA PHE A 126 -2.33 -19.52 -1.60
C PHE A 126 -3.13 -20.78 -1.25
N ARG A 127 -3.78 -21.37 -2.26
CA ARG A 127 -4.46 -22.67 -2.12
C ARG A 127 -3.48 -23.81 -1.89
N GLU A 128 -2.38 -23.79 -2.62
CA GLU A 128 -1.30 -24.77 -2.55
C GLU A 128 0.01 -24.09 -2.11
N PRO A 129 0.92 -24.81 -1.43
CA PRO A 129 2.20 -24.25 -1.00
C PRO A 129 3.14 -24.01 -2.18
N ILE A 130 3.82 -22.87 -2.18
CA ILE A 130 4.90 -22.53 -3.11
C ILE A 130 6.24 -22.97 -2.51
N LYS A 131 6.89 -23.95 -3.13
CA LYS A 131 8.15 -24.55 -2.66
C LYS A 131 9.31 -24.28 -3.61
N THR A 132 9.01 -24.10 -4.89
CA THR A 132 9.97 -23.97 -5.99
C THR A 132 9.49 -22.91 -6.99
N LEU A 133 10.36 -22.53 -7.93
CA LEU A 133 9.99 -21.61 -9.02
C LEU A 133 8.96 -22.18 -9.99
N ASP A 134 8.90 -23.51 -10.12
CA ASP A 134 7.93 -24.18 -11.01
C ASP A 134 6.50 -23.99 -10.49
N ASP A 135 6.32 -23.88 -9.16
CA ASP A 135 5.00 -23.65 -8.55
C ASP A 135 4.42 -22.25 -8.89
N LEU A 136 5.25 -21.33 -9.41
CA LEU A 136 4.80 -20.01 -9.87
C LEU A 136 4.27 -20.04 -11.30
N GLN A 137 4.61 -21.05 -12.10
CA GLN A 137 4.27 -21.08 -13.53
C GLN A 137 2.76 -21.25 -13.72
N GLY A 138 2.13 -20.26 -14.35
CA GLY A 138 0.69 -20.27 -14.63
C GLY A 138 -0.19 -20.02 -13.41
N LEU A 139 0.37 -19.79 -12.22
CA LEU A 139 -0.39 -19.46 -11.02
C LEU A 139 -1.22 -18.20 -11.28
N LYS A 140 -2.55 -18.26 -11.09
CA LYS A 140 -3.40 -17.08 -11.25
C LYS A 140 -3.43 -16.32 -9.94
N MET A 141 -2.77 -15.17 -9.87
CA MET A 141 -2.67 -14.39 -8.64
C MET A 141 -3.26 -12.99 -8.79
N ARG A 142 -4.06 -12.59 -7.79
CA ARG A 142 -4.37 -11.18 -7.57
C ARG A 142 -3.23 -10.53 -6.81
N ILE A 143 -2.57 -9.56 -7.42
CA ILE A 143 -1.53 -8.74 -6.79
C ILE A 143 -1.51 -7.32 -7.36
N ALA A 144 -1.41 -6.32 -6.49
CA ALA A 144 -1.34 -4.91 -6.87
C ALA A 144 0.11 -4.40 -7.05
N GLY A 145 0.23 -3.24 -7.72
CA GLY A 145 1.50 -2.54 -7.92
C GLY A 145 2.55 -3.34 -8.70
N LEU A 146 3.81 -2.97 -8.52
CA LEU A 146 4.94 -3.58 -9.23
C LEU A 146 5.23 -5.02 -8.80
N GLY A 147 4.70 -5.49 -7.66
CA GLY A 147 4.77 -6.90 -7.28
C GLY A 147 4.18 -7.79 -8.37
N GLY A 148 3.10 -7.33 -9.01
CA GLY A 148 2.49 -8.02 -10.14
C GLY A 148 3.37 -8.10 -11.37
N GLU A 149 4.14 -7.05 -11.68
CA GLU A 149 5.08 -7.09 -12.81
C GLU A 149 6.26 -8.03 -12.53
N VAL A 150 6.78 -8.01 -11.30
CA VAL A 150 7.84 -8.94 -10.87
C VAL A 150 7.38 -10.39 -10.98
N LEU A 151 6.19 -10.72 -10.45
CA LEU A 151 5.68 -12.08 -10.50
C LEU A 151 5.30 -12.52 -11.93
N ARG A 152 4.87 -11.59 -12.79
CA ARG A 152 4.63 -11.87 -14.21
C ARG A 152 5.91 -12.33 -14.92
N GLN A 153 7.06 -11.70 -14.65
CA GLN A 153 8.35 -12.15 -15.18
C GLN A 153 8.77 -13.53 -14.66
N LEU A 154 8.22 -13.95 -13.53
CA LEU A 154 8.44 -15.28 -12.94
C LEU A 154 7.37 -16.30 -13.36
N GLY A 155 6.49 -15.97 -14.33
CA GLY A 155 5.53 -16.91 -14.91
C GLY A 155 4.13 -16.90 -14.27
N VAL A 156 3.87 -16.02 -13.30
CA VAL A 156 2.55 -15.88 -12.66
C VAL A 156 1.59 -15.14 -13.60
N THR A 157 0.35 -15.62 -13.70
CA THR A 157 -0.74 -14.92 -14.38
C THR A 157 -1.38 -13.92 -13.44
N VAL A 158 -0.98 -12.64 -13.55
CA VAL A 158 -1.40 -11.59 -12.63
C VAL A 158 -2.66 -10.87 -13.10
N THR A 159 -3.62 -10.70 -12.20
CA THR A 159 -4.86 -9.91 -12.41
C THR A 159 -5.01 -8.86 -11.31
N LEU A 160 -5.35 -7.62 -11.68
CA LEU A 160 -5.77 -6.60 -10.72
C LEU A 160 -7.30 -6.58 -10.64
N MET A 161 -7.84 -6.55 -9.42
CA MET A 161 -9.26 -6.36 -9.16
C MET A 161 -9.50 -5.60 -7.85
N PRO A 162 -10.66 -4.97 -7.69
CA PRO A 162 -11.06 -4.32 -6.45
C PRO A 162 -11.00 -5.26 -5.24
N PRO A 163 -10.73 -4.73 -4.03
CA PRO A 163 -10.60 -5.55 -2.83
C PRO A 163 -11.83 -6.40 -2.52
N GLY A 164 -13.03 -5.85 -2.74
CA GLY A 164 -14.30 -6.54 -2.48
C GLY A 164 -14.53 -7.78 -3.36
N ASP A 165 -13.83 -7.90 -4.48
CA ASP A 165 -14.01 -8.99 -5.44
C ASP A 165 -13.07 -10.16 -5.19
N ILE A 166 -12.04 -9.99 -4.36
CA ILE A 166 -10.98 -10.98 -4.14
C ILE A 166 -11.55 -12.31 -3.60
N PHE A 167 -12.38 -12.25 -2.54
CA PHE A 167 -12.95 -13.45 -1.94
C PHE A 167 -13.81 -14.24 -2.93
N GLY A 168 -14.63 -13.54 -3.72
CA GLY A 168 -15.46 -14.14 -4.75
C GLY A 168 -14.62 -14.80 -5.85
N ALA A 169 -13.57 -14.12 -6.33
CA ALA A 169 -12.68 -14.62 -7.37
C ALA A 169 -11.82 -15.81 -6.90
N MET A 170 -11.43 -15.84 -5.63
CA MET A 170 -10.82 -17.01 -5.01
C MET A 170 -11.85 -18.15 -4.98
N THR A 171 -13.04 -17.92 -4.42
CA THR A 171 -14.10 -18.94 -4.28
C THR A 171 -14.48 -19.60 -5.59
N SER A 172 -14.61 -18.82 -6.67
CA SER A 172 -14.94 -19.32 -8.01
C SER A 172 -13.79 -20.06 -8.72
N GLY A 173 -12.56 -19.95 -8.21
CA GLY A 173 -11.35 -20.46 -8.87
C GLY A 173 -10.87 -19.59 -10.05
N THR A 174 -11.39 -18.37 -10.18
CA THR A 174 -10.89 -17.38 -11.16
C THR A 174 -9.43 -17.04 -10.87
N ILE A 175 -9.05 -16.97 -9.59
CA ILE A 175 -7.67 -16.86 -9.11
C ILE A 175 -7.38 -17.98 -8.09
N ASP A 176 -6.12 -18.40 -8.03
CA ASP A 176 -5.63 -19.46 -7.13
C ASP A 176 -4.93 -18.88 -5.89
N ALA A 177 -4.47 -17.63 -6.00
CA ALA A 177 -3.80 -16.90 -4.94
C ALA A 177 -4.20 -15.41 -4.94
N ALA A 178 -4.08 -14.77 -3.78
CA ALA A 178 -4.28 -13.34 -3.65
C ALA A 178 -3.42 -12.77 -2.53
N GLU A 179 -2.82 -11.61 -2.78
CA GLU A 179 -2.37 -10.74 -1.70
C GLU A 179 -3.42 -9.65 -1.43
N TRP A 180 -3.44 -9.18 -0.18
CA TRP A 180 -4.28 -8.04 0.18
C TRP A 180 -3.57 -7.08 1.12
N VAL A 181 -3.45 -7.40 2.41
CA VAL A 181 -2.72 -6.52 3.35
C VAL A 181 -1.95 -7.31 4.40
N GLY A 182 -2.66 -8.07 5.23
CA GLY A 182 -2.12 -8.58 6.48
C GLY A 182 -3.21 -9.26 7.30
N PRO A 183 -2.84 -9.99 8.36
CA PRO A 183 -3.76 -10.93 8.99
C PRO A 183 -5.06 -10.29 9.50
N TRP A 184 -5.03 -9.03 9.93
CA TRP A 184 -6.23 -8.35 10.40
C TRP A 184 -7.28 -8.16 9.30
N ASN A 185 -6.88 -7.53 8.19
CA ASN A 185 -7.76 -7.30 7.04
C ASN A 185 -8.12 -8.61 6.35
N ASP A 186 -7.15 -9.49 6.17
CA ASP A 186 -7.29 -10.68 5.37
C ASP A 186 -8.28 -11.68 6.00
N ILE A 187 -8.28 -11.79 7.35
CA ILE A 187 -9.30 -12.56 8.08
C ILE A 187 -10.67 -11.91 7.93
N ALA A 188 -10.77 -10.57 8.06
CA ALA A 188 -12.05 -9.88 7.91
C ALA A 188 -12.65 -10.02 6.50
N PHE A 189 -11.81 -10.27 5.49
CA PHE A 189 -12.22 -10.53 4.10
C PHE A 189 -12.48 -12.03 3.83
N GLY A 190 -12.37 -12.91 4.83
CA GLY A 190 -12.66 -14.33 4.70
C GLY A 190 -11.61 -15.14 3.94
N LEU A 191 -10.42 -14.59 3.69
CA LEU A 191 -9.37 -15.29 2.93
C LEU A 191 -8.93 -16.64 3.55
N PRO A 192 -8.92 -16.82 4.88
CA PRO A 192 -8.66 -18.13 5.48
C PRO A 192 -9.64 -19.23 5.06
N ASP A 193 -10.86 -18.91 4.62
CA ASP A 193 -11.87 -19.91 4.25
C ASP A 193 -11.62 -20.51 2.86
N VAL A 194 -10.85 -19.81 2.02
CA VAL A 194 -10.59 -20.18 0.62
C VAL A 194 -9.14 -20.56 0.34
N ALA A 195 -8.21 -20.23 1.22
CA ALA A 195 -6.79 -20.55 1.11
C ALA A 195 -6.15 -20.73 2.50
N LYS A 196 -5.23 -21.69 2.63
CA LYS A 196 -4.63 -22.06 3.93
C LYS A 196 -3.12 -21.83 4.01
N HIS A 197 -2.46 -21.45 2.92
CA HIS A 197 -1.03 -21.16 2.91
C HIS A 197 -0.80 -19.65 2.89
N TYR A 198 -0.24 -19.11 3.97
CA TYR A 198 -0.06 -17.68 4.15
C TYR A 198 1.42 -17.30 4.20
N TYR A 199 1.89 -16.48 3.26
CA TYR A 199 3.31 -16.18 3.12
C TYR A 199 3.69 -14.83 3.75
N LEU A 200 4.83 -14.80 4.44
CA LEU A 200 5.41 -13.59 5.02
C LEU A 200 6.91 -13.44 4.68
N PRO A 201 7.43 -12.20 4.58
CA PRO A 201 6.69 -10.95 4.39
C PRO A 201 6.30 -10.72 2.91
N ALA A 202 5.55 -9.66 2.63
CA ALA A 202 5.41 -9.12 1.28
C ALA A 202 6.75 -8.55 0.81
N PHE A 203 7.28 -9.05 -0.31
CA PHE A 203 8.46 -8.44 -0.91
C PHE A 203 8.12 -7.11 -1.61
N HIS A 204 6.89 -6.99 -2.15
CA HIS A 204 6.41 -5.83 -2.90
C HIS A 204 5.93 -4.67 -2.02
N GLU A 205 5.48 -4.97 -0.80
CA GLU A 205 4.87 -4.01 0.12
C GLU A 205 5.50 -4.03 1.53
N PRO A 206 6.77 -3.57 1.67
CA PRO A 206 7.45 -3.45 2.97
C PRO A 206 6.91 -2.34 3.88
N GLY A 207 6.08 -1.44 3.37
CA GLY A 207 5.50 -0.35 4.16
C GLY A 207 4.57 0.54 3.36
N PRO A 208 3.66 -0.02 2.55
CA PRO A 208 2.91 0.68 1.51
C PRO A 208 2.17 1.89 2.06
N ALA A 209 2.14 2.95 1.26
CA ALA A 209 1.49 4.20 1.60
C ALA A 209 0.08 4.26 1.03
N LEU A 210 -0.83 4.66 1.91
CA LEU A 210 -2.12 5.20 1.55
C LEU A 210 -2.01 6.72 1.50
N GLU A 211 -2.98 7.32 0.84
CA GLU A 211 -2.91 8.72 0.50
C GLU A 211 -4.28 9.40 0.52
N CYS A 212 -4.21 10.69 0.80
CA CYS A 212 -5.29 11.66 0.70
C CYS A 212 -5.06 12.48 -0.56
N LEU A 213 -5.93 12.29 -1.55
CA LEU A 213 -6.01 13.13 -2.74
C LEU A 213 -6.84 14.35 -2.42
N VAL A 214 -6.42 15.51 -2.92
CA VAL A 214 -7.21 16.75 -2.88
C VAL A 214 -7.14 17.40 -4.24
N ASN A 215 -8.28 17.85 -4.76
CA ASN A 215 -8.32 18.66 -5.97
C ASN A 215 -7.57 19.97 -5.71
N GLU A 216 -6.65 20.35 -6.59
CA GLU A 216 -5.74 21.48 -6.36
C GLU A 216 -6.49 22.81 -6.27
N ASP A 217 -7.55 23.01 -7.07
CA ASP A 217 -8.37 24.23 -7.03
C ASP A 217 -9.18 24.31 -5.72
N ALA A 218 -9.80 23.19 -5.32
CA ALA A 218 -10.53 23.11 -4.05
C ALA A 218 -9.60 23.37 -2.85
N PHE A 219 -8.39 22.81 -2.87
CA PHE A 219 -7.37 23.07 -1.85
C PHE A 219 -6.92 24.54 -1.85
N GLY A 220 -6.68 25.10 -3.04
CA GLY A 220 -6.26 26.49 -3.23
C GLY A 220 -7.30 27.51 -2.74
N ALA A 221 -8.59 27.18 -2.81
CA ALA A 221 -9.68 28.01 -2.32
C ALA A 221 -9.78 28.06 -0.78
N LEU A 222 -9.18 27.11 -0.06
CA LEU A 222 -9.18 27.11 1.40
C LEU A 222 -8.31 28.25 1.95
N PRO A 223 -8.73 28.92 3.04
CA PRO A 223 -7.85 29.74 3.86
C PRO A 223 -6.61 28.98 4.32
N LYS A 224 -5.49 29.69 4.53
CA LYS A 224 -4.19 29.07 4.84
C LYS A 224 -4.19 28.21 6.09
N ASP A 225 -4.98 28.56 7.08
CA ASP A 225 -5.14 27.75 8.30
C ASP A 225 -5.90 26.44 8.03
N LEU A 226 -6.92 26.45 7.16
CA LEU A 226 -7.62 25.22 6.75
C LEU A 226 -6.75 24.34 5.85
N GLN A 227 -5.92 24.92 4.97
CA GLN A 227 -4.90 24.19 4.21
C GLN A 227 -3.94 23.45 5.15
N ALA A 228 -3.42 24.15 6.17
CA ALA A 228 -2.54 23.55 7.17
C ALA A 228 -3.23 22.44 7.98
N ILE A 229 -4.52 22.60 8.29
CA ILE A 229 -5.31 21.57 8.98
C ILE A 229 -5.44 20.30 8.15
N VAL A 230 -5.75 20.40 6.85
CA VAL A 230 -5.83 19.22 5.97
C VAL A 230 -4.49 18.47 5.93
N GLN A 231 -3.38 19.18 5.79
CA GLN A 231 -2.04 18.59 5.78
C GLN A 231 -1.70 17.91 7.11
N ALA A 232 -1.94 18.60 8.23
CA ALA A 232 -1.66 18.06 9.57
C ALA A 232 -2.55 16.86 9.90
N ALA A 233 -3.83 16.90 9.51
CA ALA A 233 -4.77 15.81 9.70
C ALA A 233 -4.36 14.57 8.90
N ALA A 234 -3.86 14.72 7.67
CA ALA A 234 -3.33 13.61 6.87
C ALA A 234 -2.16 12.91 7.58
N GLY A 235 -1.16 13.67 8.04
CA GLY A 235 -0.03 13.09 8.78
C GLY A 235 -0.43 12.43 10.11
N ALA A 236 -1.35 13.05 10.86
CA ALA A 236 -1.87 12.47 12.11
C ALA A 236 -2.68 11.17 11.85
N ALA A 237 -3.54 11.16 10.84
CA ALA A 237 -4.28 9.97 10.43
C ALA A 237 -3.33 8.86 9.96
N ALA A 238 -2.24 9.22 9.27
CA ALA A 238 -1.27 8.26 8.79
C ALA A 238 -0.54 7.53 9.93
N LEU A 239 -0.12 8.25 10.97
CA LEU A 239 0.53 7.66 12.14
C LEU A 239 -0.44 6.76 12.92
N GLU A 240 -1.68 7.21 13.12
CA GLU A 240 -2.70 6.40 13.79
C GLU A 240 -3.06 5.15 12.99
N SER A 241 -3.17 5.24 11.67
CA SER A 241 -3.35 4.09 10.78
C SER A 241 -2.23 3.07 10.98
N LEU A 242 -0.97 3.49 10.98
CA LEU A 242 0.16 2.57 11.17
C LEU A 242 0.12 1.89 12.55
N GLY A 243 -0.20 2.63 13.60
CA GLY A 243 -0.36 2.08 14.95
C GLY A 243 -1.51 1.08 15.05
N GLU A 244 -2.65 1.40 14.42
CA GLU A 244 -3.83 0.54 14.34
C GLU A 244 -3.50 -0.79 13.65
N PHE A 245 -2.92 -0.74 12.46
CA PHE A 245 -2.48 -1.93 11.74
C PHE A 245 -1.47 -2.74 12.55
N THR A 246 -0.49 -2.09 13.18
CA THR A 246 0.51 -2.76 14.01
C THR A 246 -0.15 -3.54 15.15
N PHE A 247 -1.10 -2.93 15.86
CA PHE A 247 -1.80 -3.57 16.97
C PHE A 247 -2.69 -4.72 16.50
N TYR A 248 -3.59 -4.48 15.55
CA TYR A 248 -4.57 -5.49 15.16
C TYR A 248 -3.95 -6.61 14.32
N ASN A 249 -2.90 -6.36 13.54
CA ASN A 249 -2.17 -7.45 12.87
C ASN A 249 -1.54 -8.39 13.88
N ALA A 250 -0.97 -7.90 14.99
CA ALA A 250 -0.41 -8.76 16.02
C ALA A 250 -1.48 -9.66 16.66
N GLN A 251 -2.65 -9.08 16.97
CA GLN A 251 -3.78 -9.82 17.55
C GLN A 251 -4.34 -10.86 16.57
N ALA A 252 -4.54 -10.48 15.32
CA ALA A 252 -5.06 -11.36 14.27
C ALA A 252 -4.07 -12.47 13.87
N PHE A 253 -2.76 -12.17 13.87
CA PHE A 253 -1.74 -13.16 13.57
C PHE A 253 -1.75 -14.30 14.59
N ALA A 254 -2.00 -14.00 15.86
CA ALA A 254 -2.05 -15.00 16.93
C ALA A 254 -3.19 -16.02 16.79
N THR A 255 -4.20 -15.74 15.95
CA THR A 255 -5.35 -16.64 15.74
C THR A 255 -5.22 -17.50 14.48
N LEU A 256 -4.15 -17.35 13.69
CA LEU A 256 -4.03 -18.04 12.39
C LEU A 256 -4.00 -19.58 12.53
N ASP A 257 -3.31 -20.09 13.56
CA ASP A 257 -3.24 -21.54 13.83
C ASP A 257 -4.64 -22.13 14.13
N ASP A 258 -5.45 -21.41 14.91
CA ASP A 258 -6.84 -21.80 15.23
C ASP A 258 -7.74 -21.85 13.98
N LEU A 259 -7.40 -21.08 12.95
CA LEU A 259 -8.07 -21.06 11.65
C LEU A 259 -7.52 -22.13 10.68
N GLY A 260 -6.58 -22.96 11.12
CA GLY A 260 -5.93 -24.00 10.33
C GLY A 260 -5.02 -23.44 9.22
N VAL A 261 -4.50 -22.22 9.40
CA VAL A 261 -3.60 -21.57 8.44
C VAL A 261 -2.17 -22.02 8.70
N THR A 262 -1.46 -22.39 7.64
CA THR A 262 -0.01 -22.63 7.71
C THR A 262 0.73 -21.38 7.27
N VAL A 263 1.53 -20.80 8.17
CA VAL A 263 2.38 -19.64 7.86
C VAL A 263 3.71 -20.10 7.25
N HIS A 264 4.07 -19.50 6.12
CA HIS A 264 5.30 -19.80 5.37
C HIS A 264 6.22 -18.58 5.31
N THR A 265 7.52 -18.86 5.25
CA THR A 265 8.50 -17.92 4.73
C THR A 265 8.87 -18.31 3.30
N TRP A 266 9.23 -17.34 2.49
CA TRP A 266 9.65 -17.59 1.11
C TRP A 266 10.93 -18.44 1.01
N PRO A 267 10.95 -19.48 0.14
CA PRO A 267 12.17 -20.18 -0.24
C PRO A 267 13.26 -19.23 -0.77
N LYS A 268 14.53 -19.51 -0.46
CA LYS A 268 15.65 -18.60 -0.76
C LYS A 268 15.85 -18.38 -2.27
N ASP A 269 15.66 -19.42 -3.07
CA ASP A 269 15.71 -19.39 -4.53
C ASP A 269 14.60 -18.51 -5.10
N ILE A 270 13.38 -18.60 -4.56
CA ILE A 270 12.25 -17.73 -4.93
C ILE A 270 12.55 -16.27 -4.56
N VAL A 271 13.05 -15.99 -3.35
CA VAL A 271 13.45 -14.63 -2.95
C VAL A 271 14.54 -14.07 -3.87
N THR A 272 15.48 -14.92 -4.30
CA THR A 272 16.55 -14.53 -5.23
C THR A 272 15.96 -14.17 -6.59
N ALA A 273 15.06 -15.00 -7.12
CA ALA A 273 14.38 -14.74 -8.39
C ALA A 273 13.53 -13.47 -8.34
N MET A 274 12.75 -13.27 -7.25
CA MET A 274 11.99 -12.04 -7.02
C MET A 274 12.88 -10.82 -7.00
N ARG A 275 14.06 -10.90 -6.36
CA ARG A 275 15.02 -9.78 -6.32
C ARG A 275 15.58 -9.46 -7.70
N THR A 276 16.03 -10.47 -8.44
CA THR A 276 16.56 -10.29 -9.80
C THR A 276 15.50 -9.67 -10.74
N ALA A 277 14.27 -10.19 -10.71
CA ALA A 277 13.17 -9.62 -11.50
C ALA A 277 12.81 -8.20 -11.02
N SER A 278 12.83 -7.94 -9.71
CA SER A 278 12.62 -6.59 -9.16
C SER A 278 13.65 -5.59 -9.66
N ASP A 279 14.93 -5.98 -9.74
CA ASP A 279 15.99 -5.09 -10.25
C ASP A 279 15.71 -4.68 -11.71
N GLY A 280 15.22 -5.60 -12.54
CA GLY A 280 14.78 -5.31 -13.90
C GLY A 280 13.59 -4.35 -13.95
N VAL A 281 12.52 -4.67 -13.23
CA VAL A 281 11.30 -3.84 -13.16
C VAL A 281 11.59 -2.42 -12.65
N LEU A 282 12.44 -2.29 -11.63
CA LEU A 282 12.80 -1.00 -11.07
C LEU A 282 13.71 -0.19 -12.00
N LYS A 283 14.58 -0.86 -12.76
CA LYS A 283 15.36 -0.21 -13.81
C LYS A 283 14.43 0.35 -14.90
N ASP A 284 13.50 -0.45 -15.41
CA ASP A 284 12.55 -0.02 -16.45
C ASP A 284 11.69 1.15 -15.95
N LEU A 285 11.20 1.07 -14.72
CA LEU A 285 10.48 2.18 -14.08
C LEU A 285 11.35 3.43 -13.99
N SER A 286 12.62 3.32 -13.60
CA SER A 286 13.52 4.47 -13.51
C SER A 286 13.75 5.14 -14.87
N GLU A 287 13.75 4.36 -15.95
CA GLU A 287 14.03 4.82 -17.31
C GLU A 287 12.78 5.34 -18.05
N ALA A 288 11.58 5.11 -17.49
CA ALA A 288 10.30 5.40 -18.13
C ALA A 288 10.12 6.86 -18.58
N ASN A 289 10.54 7.82 -17.73
CA ASN A 289 10.55 9.24 -18.08
C ASN A 289 11.54 10.03 -17.18
N GLU A 290 11.73 11.32 -17.48
CA GLU A 290 12.67 12.17 -16.73
C GLU A 290 12.28 12.34 -15.25
N LEU A 291 10.98 12.45 -14.97
CA LEU A 291 10.50 12.57 -13.60
C LEU A 291 10.78 11.27 -12.81
N CYS A 292 10.53 10.10 -13.42
CA CYS A 292 10.86 8.80 -12.85
C CYS A 292 12.36 8.67 -12.56
N ARG A 293 13.25 9.13 -13.44
CA ARG A 293 14.70 9.14 -13.18
C ARG A 293 15.05 9.95 -11.93
N ARG A 294 14.50 11.15 -11.80
CA ARG A 294 14.72 12.04 -10.65
C ARG A 294 14.17 11.43 -9.35
N ILE A 295 12.94 10.91 -9.40
CA ILE A 295 12.32 10.24 -8.25
C ILE A 295 13.14 9.02 -7.83
N HIS A 296 13.53 8.17 -8.78
CA HIS A 296 14.36 7.00 -8.53
C HIS A 296 15.68 7.38 -7.87
N ALA A 297 16.38 8.38 -8.38
CA ALA A 297 17.64 8.83 -7.83
C ALA A 297 17.50 9.31 -6.37
N SER A 298 16.45 10.10 -6.08
CA SER A 298 16.14 10.55 -4.72
C SER A 298 15.83 9.37 -3.79
N TYR A 299 14.90 8.52 -4.21
CA TYR A 299 14.42 7.37 -3.44
C TYR A 299 15.55 6.37 -3.16
N SER A 300 16.29 5.95 -4.18
CA SER A 300 17.36 4.95 -4.07
C SER A 300 18.55 5.45 -3.25
N SER A 301 18.88 6.74 -3.37
CA SER A 301 19.92 7.38 -2.54
C SER A 301 19.56 7.34 -1.05
N TYR A 302 18.30 7.61 -0.70
CA TYR A 302 17.84 7.51 0.69
C TYR A 302 17.75 6.06 1.16
N ARG A 303 17.10 5.18 0.38
CA ARG A 303 16.92 3.76 0.71
C ARG A 303 18.24 3.06 1.00
N SER A 304 19.28 3.29 0.20
CA SER A 304 20.59 2.64 0.40
C SER A 304 21.19 2.92 1.78
N LYS A 305 20.97 4.12 2.34
CA LYS A 305 21.41 4.49 3.69
C LYS A 305 20.48 3.95 4.76
N ALA A 306 19.16 4.04 4.51
CA ALA A 306 18.13 3.58 5.44
C ALA A 306 18.28 2.08 5.74
N VAL A 307 18.45 1.25 4.70
CA VAL A 307 18.62 -0.21 4.83
C VAL A 307 19.85 -0.57 5.67
N ILE A 308 20.98 0.13 5.51
CA ILE A 308 22.20 -0.11 6.31
C ILE A 308 21.90 0.17 7.78
N TYR A 309 21.23 1.29 8.08
CA TYR A 309 20.88 1.65 9.44
C TYR A 309 19.86 0.68 10.05
N ALA A 310 18.73 0.42 9.38
CA ALA A 310 17.68 -0.49 9.83
C ALA A 310 18.20 -1.92 10.09
N ASN A 311 19.17 -2.38 9.28
CA ASN A 311 19.82 -3.67 9.50
C ASN A 311 20.67 -3.69 10.78
N ALA A 312 21.35 -2.58 11.12
CA ALA A 312 22.16 -2.47 12.33
C ALA A 312 21.34 -2.15 13.59
N SER A 313 20.15 -1.55 13.42
CA SER A 313 19.26 -1.13 14.51
C SER A 313 18.07 -2.08 14.65
N GLU A 314 17.01 -1.89 13.86
CA GLU A 314 15.71 -2.56 14.00
C GLU A 314 15.82 -4.08 13.85
N ARG A 315 16.50 -4.57 12.81
CA ARG A 315 16.69 -6.01 12.60
C ARG A 315 17.41 -6.66 13.79
N GLU A 316 18.48 -6.03 14.27
CA GLU A 316 19.24 -6.53 15.41
C GLU A 316 18.42 -6.48 16.69
N MET A 317 17.65 -5.41 16.91
CA MET A 317 16.75 -5.32 18.05
C MET A 317 15.67 -6.41 18.01
N LEU A 318 15.08 -6.70 16.85
CA LEU A 318 14.13 -7.81 16.69
C LEU A 318 14.79 -9.15 17.04
N ARG A 319 16.03 -9.39 16.57
CA ARG A 319 16.80 -10.58 16.92
C ARG A 319 17.04 -10.68 18.43
N LEU A 320 17.35 -9.57 19.10
CA LEU A 320 17.59 -9.52 20.55
C LEU A 320 16.30 -9.69 21.39
N ARG A 321 15.13 -9.29 20.86
CA ARG A 321 13.83 -9.43 21.54
C ARG A 321 13.34 -10.86 21.61
N VAL A 322 13.64 -11.67 20.60
CA VAL A 322 13.23 -13.07 20.55
C VAL A 322 14.21 -13.90 21.39
N LYS A 323 13.86 -14.14 22.65
CA LYS A 323 14.62 -15.06 23.53
C LYS A 323 14.57 -16.48 22.96
N ASN A 324 15.73 -17.11 22.78
CA ASN A 324 15.87 -18.55 22.57
C ASN A 324 15.01 -19.16 21.44
N GLN A 325 15.17 -18.71 20.21
CA GLN A 325 14.90 -19.61 19.08
C GLN A 325 16.19 -20.39 18.75
N PRO A 326 16.11 -21.71 18.48
CA PRO A 326 17.25 -22.48 18.00
C PRO A 326 17.80 -21.91 16.68
#